data_AF-A0A4Q1SZ20-F1
#
_entry.id   AF-A0A4Q1SZ20-F1
#
_cell.length_a   1.000
_cell.length_b   1.000
_cell.length_c   1.000
_cell.angle_alpha   90.00
_cell.angle_beta   90.00
_cell.angle_gamma   90.00
#
_symmetry.space_group_name_H-M   'P 1'
#
loop_
_entity.id
_entity.type
_entity.pdbx_description
1 polymer ?
#
loop_
_entity_poly.entity_id
_entity_poly.type
_entity_poly.pdbx_seq_one_letter_code
_entity_poly.pdbx_strand_id
1 'polypeptide(L)'
;MAETDPELIKNISVLKAPHHGRKKNYSQSAVKLMNPLWTICSVGNKALLRKPDGTSHDAHQSYNYYTQKMVLSTRYRGNIVVEVDSFGNLEVKCSHNAELEKELYQL
;
A
#
# COMPACT_ATOMS: atom_id res chain seq x y z
N MET A 1 7.41 26.66 3.19
CA MET A 1 6.72 25.38 2.92
C MET A 1 6.44 25.37 1.43
N ALA A 2 6.88 24.36 0.68
CA ALA A 2 6.54 24.30 -0.75
C ALA A 2 5.02 24.17 -0.89
N GLU A 3 4.38 25.05 -1.67
CA GLU A 3 2.98 24.90 -2.03
C GLU A 3 2.85 23.60 -2.82
N THR A 4 2.15 22.62 -2.25
CA THR A 4 1.80 21.40 -2.97
C THR A 4 0.59 21.71 -3.82
N ASP A 5 0.78 21.79 -5.13
CA ASP A 5 -0.32 21.83 -6.09
C ASP A 5 -1.09 20.49 -6.01
N PRO A 6 -2.37 20.50 -5.58
CA PRO A 6 -3.19 19.30 -5.49
C PRO A 6 -3.30 18.54 -6.81
N GLU A 7 -3.19 19.21 -7.96
CA GLU A 7 -3.28 18.57 -9.28
C GLU A 7 -2.12 17.61 -9.55
N LEU A 8 -0.93 17.88 -8.99
CA LEU A 8 0.27 17.05 -9.21
C LEU A 8 0.17 15.66 -8.59
N ILE A 9 -0.75 15.46 -7.64
CA ILE A 9 -0.86 14.21 -6.89
C ILE A 9 -2.19 13.50 -7.12
N LYS A 10 -3.05 13.95 -8.05
CA LYS A 10 -4.33 13.28 -8.32
C LYS A 10 -4.17 12.02 -9.16
N ASN A 11 -5.07 11.06 -8.94
CA ASN A 11 -5.27 9.88 -9.78
C ASN A 11 -3.99 9.10 -10.12
N ILE A 12 -3.26 8.70 -9.08
CA ILE A 12 -1.97 8.01 -9.23
C ILE A 12 -2.20 6.52 -9.49
N SER A 13 -1.42 5.91 -10.38
CA SER A 13 -1.55 4.45 -10.61
C SER A 13 -0.95 3.62 -9.47
N VAL A 14 0.20 4.02 -8.92
CA VAL A 14 0.85 3.31 -7.82
C VAL A 14 1.32 4.28 -6.74
N LEU A 15 0.79 4.10 -5.53
CA LEU A 15 1.25 4.82 -4.33
C LEU A 15 2.22 3.95 -3.54
N LYS A 16 3.44 4.42 -3.35
CA LYS A 16 4.32 3.86 -2.33
C LYS A 16 4.00 4.47 -0.97
N ALA A 17 3.46 3.68 -0.04
CA ALA A 17 3.02 4.20 1.25
C ALA A 17 4.21 4.80 2.04
N PRO A 18 4.11 6.05 2.53
CA PRO A 18 5.15 6.70 3.31
C PRO A 18 5.44 5.93 4.60
N HIS A 19 6.73 5.91 4.97
CA HIS A 19 7.22 5.30 6.20
C HIS A 19 6.65 3.89 6.42
N HIS A 20 6.74 3.05 5.38
CA HIS A 20 6.30 1.66 5.38
C HIS A 20 4.79 1.45 5.59
N GLY A 21 3.96 2.50 5.47
CA GLY A 21 2.53 2.42 5.75
C GLY A 21 2.16 2.58 7.23
N ARG A 22 2.98 3.32 8.01
CA ARG A 22 2.68 3.65 9.41
C ARG A 22 1.57 4.70 9.53
N LYS A 23 0.67 4.51 10.50
CA LYS A 23 -0.48 5.40 10.78
C LYS A 23 -0.10 6.85 11.04
N LYS A 24 1.01 7.10 11.75
CA LYS A 24 1.47 8.47 12.05
C LYS A 24 1.84 9.29 10.80
N ASN A 25 2.06 8.64 9.66
CA ASN A 25 2.43 9.26 8.39
C ASN A 25 1.32 9.13 7.34
N TYR A 26 0.18 8.55 7.71
CA TYR A 26 -0.98 8.47 6.86
C TYR A 26 -1.72 9.80 6.87
N SER A 27 -2.02 10.32 5.68
CA SER A 27 -2.89 11.49 5.50
C SER A 27 -4.10 11.09 4.66
N GLN A 28 -5.27 11.07 5.28
CA GLN A 28 -6.51 10.69 4.61
C GLN A 28 -6.85 11.62 3.44
N SER A 29 -6.67 12.93 3.62
CA SER A 29 -6.95 13.92 2.58
C SER A 29 -6.03 13.71 1.37
N ALA A 30 -4.75 13.47 1.60
CA ALA A 30 -3.79 13.23 0.53
C ALA A 30 -4.10 11.92 -0.21
N VAL A 31 -4.33 10.81 0.49
CA VAL A 31 -4.60 9.51 -0.14
C VAL A 31 -5.93 9.51 -0.90
N LYS A 32 -6.97 10.17 -0.35
CA LYS A 32 -8.25 10.36 -1.05
C LYS A 32 -8.06 11.15 -2.35
N LEU A 33 -7.24 12.19 -2.34
CA LEU A 33 -6.92 12.98 -3.52
C LEU A 33 -6.11 12.17 -4.55
N MET A 34 -5.15 11.38 -4.07
CA MET A 34 -4.33 10.50 -4.90
C MET A 34 -5.12 9.38 -5.57
N ASN A 35 -6.19 8.90 -4.94
CA ASN A 35 -7.08 7.87 -5.47
C ASN A 35 -6.34 6.68 -6.14
N PRO A 36 -5.40 6.03 -5.45
CA PRO A 36 -4.44 5.13 -6.08
C PRO A 36 -5.07 3.86 -6.65
N LEU A 37 -4.60 3.36 -7.80
CA LEU A 37 -4.99 2.01 -8.26
C LEU A 37 -4.38 0.94 -7.35
N TRP A 38 -3.08 1.03 -7.07
CA TRP A 38 -2.35 0.15 -6.17
C TRP A 38 -1.65 0.94 -5.08
N THR A 39 -1.60 0.40 -3.86
CA THR A 39 -0.75 0.95 -2.79
C THR A 39 0.24 -0.10 -2.32
N ILE A 40 1.51 0.27 -2.16
CA ILE A 40 2.57 -0.65 -1.70
C ILE A 40 3.08 -0.22 -0.32
N CYS A 41 2.91 -1.10 0.66
CA CYS A 41 3.48 -0.96 2.00
C CYS A 41 4.80 -1.74 2.10
N SER A 42 5.91 -1.06 2.43
CA SER A 42 7.21 -1.71 2.68
C SER A 42 7.31 -2.27 4.10
N VAL A 43 6.34 -3.09 4.46
CA VAL A 43 6.21 -4.05 5.56
C VAL A 43 4.74 -4.47 5.54
N GLY A 44 4.43 -5.67 6.00
CA GLY A 44 3.04 -6.14 6.02
C GLY A 44 2.20 -5.57 7.12
N ASN A 45 0.89 -5.75 6.93
CA ASN A 45 -0.13 -5.58 7.95
C ASN A 45 0.32 -6.27 9.24
N LYS A 46 0.75 -5.48 10.23
CA LYS A 46 1.07 -5.97 11.58
C LYS A 46 -0.20 -6.22 12.38
N ALA A 47 -1.39 -5.88 11.90
CA ALA A 47 -2.63 -6.18 12.61
C ALA A 47 -2.92 -7.68 12.71
N LEU A 48 -2.34 -8.53 11.85
CA LEU A 48 -2.38 -9.99 12.03
C LEU A 48 -1.32 -10.49 13.01
N LEU A 49 -0.20 -9.76 13.13
CA LEU A 49 0.81 -9.94 14.17
C LEU A 49 0.58 -8.91 15.28
N ARG A 50 -0.66 -8.88 15.80
CA ARG A 50 -1.06 -7.99 16.89
C ARG A 50 0.06 -7.98 17.93
N LYS A 51 0.57 -6.79 18.24
CA LYS A 51 1.38 -6.66 19.44
C LYS A 51 0.56 -7.18 20.64
N PRO A 52 1.19 -7.71 21.69
CA PRO A 52 0.49 -8.21 22.87
C PRO A 52 -0.48 -7.16 23.48
N ASP A 53 -0.20 -5.87 23.28
CA ASP A 53 -1.02 -4.74 23.74
C ASP A 53 -2.25 -4.43 22.84
N GLY A 54 -2.49 -5.21 21.78
CA GLY A 54 -3.58 -5.01 20.84
C GLY A 54 -3.42 -3.79 19.90
N THR A 55 -2.30 -3.08 19.96
CA THR A 55 -2.06 -1.89 19.14
C THR A 55 -1.48 -2.25 17.78
N SER A 56 -2.04 -1.65 16.73
CA SER A 56 -1.39 -1.62 15.41
C SER A 56 -0.97 -0.20 15.09
N HIS A 57 0.27 -0.06 14.63
CA HIS A 57 0.83 1.20 14.14
C HIS A 57 0.74 1.27 12.60
N ASP A 58 0.12 0.28 11.97
CA ASP A 58 -0.06 0.22 10.52
C ASP A 58 -1.33 0.95 10.08
N ALA A 59 -1.33 1.46 8.86
CA ALA A 59 -2.47 2.10 8.22
C ALA A 59 -2.96 1.28 7.02
N HIS A 60 -2.67 -0.02 6.96
CA HIS A 60 -3.00 -0.86 5.80
C HIS A 60 -4.48 -0.78 5.46
N GLN A 61 -5.37 -0.90 6.45
CA GLN A 61 -6.81 -0.79 6.24
C GLN A 61 -7.23 0.62 5.79
N SER A 62 -6.58 1.67 6.30
CA SER A 62 -6.84 3.05 5.87
C SER A 62 -6.44 3.29 4.43
N TYR A 63 -5.29 2.76 3.97
CA TYR A 63 -4.92 2.77 2.56
C TYR A 63 -5.87 1.93 1.72
N ASN A 64 -6.28 0.75 2.21
CA ASN A 64 -7.16 -0.17 1.48
C ASN A 64 -8.51 0.46 1.16
N TYR A 65 -9.05 1.26 2.08
CA TYR A 65 -10.31 1.97 1.87
C TYR A 65 -10.30 2.92 0.66
N TYR A 66 -9.15 3.52 0.33
CA TYR A 66 -9.00 4.49 -0.76
C TYR A 66 -8.22 3.95 -1.97
N THR A 67 -7.78 2.69 -1.94
CA THR A 67 -7.06 2.05 -3.04
C THR A 67 -8.04 1.27 -3.90
N GLN A 68 -8.01 1.45 -5.21
CA GLN A 68 -9.03 0.89 -6.10
C GLN A 68 -8.87 -0.62 -6.36
N LYS A 69 -7.64 -1.12 -6.49
CA LYS A 69 -7.36 -2.55 -6.74
C LYS A 69 -6.96 -3.27 -5.46
N MET A 70 -5.76 -3.01 -4.94
CA MET A 70 -5.25 -3.71 -3.75
C MET A 70 -4.10 -2.98 -3.07
N VAL A 71 -4.00 -3.14 -1.75
CA VAL A 71 -2.79 -2.81 -0.99
C VAL A 71 -1.87 -4.04 -0.97
N LEU A 72 -0.67 -3.87 -1.51
CA LEU A 72 0.38 -4.88 -1.51
C LEU A 72 1.35 -4.65 -0.35
N SER A 73 1.91 -5.74 0.14
CA SER A 73 2.91 -5.72 1.21
C SER A 73 4.11 -6.55 0.80
N THR A 74 5.31 -5.97 0.91
CA THR A 74 6.55 -6.69 0.64
C THR A 74 6.81 -7.84 1.63
N ARG A 75 6.11 -7.89 2.78
CA ARG A 75 6.18 -9.05 3.70
C ARG A 75 5.55 -10.30 3.07
N TYR A 76 4.43 -10.15 2.38
CA TYR A 76 3.63 -11.27 1.85
C TYR A 76 3.90 -11.52 0.36
N ARG A 77 4.18 -10.44 -0.39
CA ARG A 77 4.37 -10.47 -1.85
C ARG A 77 5.84 -10.38 -2.26
N GLY A 78 6.77 -10.51 -1.31
CA GLY A 78 8.21 -10.43 -1.53
C GLY A 78 8.62 -9.20 -2.34
N ASN A 79 9.33 -9.44 -3.44
CA ASN A 79 9.59 -8.47 -4.51
C ASN A 79 8.31 -8.17 -5.28
N ILE A 80 7.98 -6.88 -5.35
CA ILE A 80 6.89 -6.35 -6.16
C ILE A 80 7.53 -5.56 -7.30
N VAL A 81 7.24 -5.95 -8.54
CA VAL A 81 7.72 -5.30 -9.75
C VAL A 81 6.54 -4.59 -10.40
N VAL A 82 6.72 -3.30 -10.68
CA VAL A 82 5.77 -2.47 -11.43
C VAL A 82 6.42 -2.12 -12.76
N GLU A 83 5.84 -2.61 -13.84
CA GLU A 83 6.30 -2.32 -15.20
C GLU A 83 5.32 -1.37 -15.86
N VAL A 84 5.86 -0.34 -16.52
CA VAL A 84 5.09 0.60 -17.34
C VAL A 84 5.69 0.57 -18.73
N ASP A 85 4.88 0.21 -19.72
CA ASP A 85 5.35 0.17 -21.11
C ASP A 85 5.31 1.57 -21.77
N SER A 86 5.78 1.66 -23.01
CA SER A 86 5.79 2.91 -23.79
C SER A 86 4.40 3.45 -24.13
N PHE A 87 3.35 2.65 -23.97
CA PHE A 87 1.95 3.04 -24.19
C PHE A 87 1.27 3.47 -22.88
N GLY A 88 1.97 3.42 -21.74
CA GLY A 88 1.43 3.74 -20.43
C GLY A 88 0.61 2.60 -19.82
N ASN A 89 0.65 1.39 -20.37
CA ASN A 89 0.04 0.23 -19.73
C ASN A 89 0.85 -0.16 -18.51
N LEU A 90 0.15 -0.47 -17.42
CA LEU A 90 0.75 -0.83 -16.14
C LEU A 90 0.50 -2.29 -15.80
N GLU A 91 1.59 -3.02 -15.56
CA GLU A 91 1.56 -4.39 -15.06
C GLU A 91 2.22 -4.47 -13.67
N VAL A 92 1.61 -5.24 -12.76
CA VAL A 92 2.14 -5.46 -11.40
C VAL A 92 2.38 -6.94 -11.18
N LYS A 93 3.65 -7.32 -10.96
CA LYS A 93 4.10 -8.69 -10.70
C LYS A 93 4.59 -8.82 -9.27
N CYS A 94 4.30 -9.93 -8.61
CA CYS A 94 4.70 -10.19 -7.22
C CYS A 94 5.36 -11.56 -7.10
N SER A 95 6.53 -11.63 -6.46
CA SER A 95 7.11 -12.90 -6.03
C SER A 95 6.37 -13.38 -4.77
N HIS A 96 5.51 -14.38 -4.89
CA HIS A 96 4.65 -14.81 -3.78
C HIS A 96 5.48 -15.47 -2.67
N ASN A 97 5.42 -14.94 -1.44
CA ASN A 97 5.89 -15.67 -0.26
C ASN A 97 4.75 -16.59 0.22
N ALA A 98 4.59 -17.74 -0.44
CA ALA A 98 3.46 -18.65 -0.25
C ALA A 98 3.25 -19.12 1.20
N GLU A 99 4.30 -19.13 2.04
CA GLU A 99 4.23 -19.53 3.45
C GLU A 99 3.43 -18.54 4.31
N LEU A 100 3.46 -17.24 4.00
CA LEU A 100 2.83 -16.19 4.82
C LEU A 100 1.43 -15.76 4.31
N GLU A 101 1.05 -16.15 3.09
CA GLU A 101 -0.27 -15.84 2.52
C GLU A 101 -1.38 -16.68 3.17
N LYS A 102 -1.07 -17.90 3.62
CA LYS A 102 -2.00 -18.77 4.35
C LYS A 102 -2.49 -18.14 5.67
N GLU A 103 -1.62 -17.38 6.35
CA GLU A 103 -1.99 -16.65 7.57
C GLU A 103 -2.85 -15.41 7.30
N LEU A 104 -2.79 -14.84 6.09
CA LEU A 104 -3.52 -13.61 5.73
C LEU A 104 -4.97 -13.86 5.35
N TYR A 105 -5.26 -15.03 4.77
CA TYR A 105 -6.57 -15.35 4.20
C TYR A 105 -7.33 -16.47 4.92
N GLN A 106 -6.76 -17.11 5.96
CA GLN A 106 -7.39 -18.22 6.71
C GLN A 106 -8.19 -19.17 5.78
N LEU A 107 -7.50 -19.78 4.82
CA LEU A 107 -8.03 -20.96 4.11
C LEU A 107 -7.74 -22.22 4.91
#